data_AF-A0A2G2C4B3-F1
#
_entry.id   AF-A0A2G2C4B3-F1
#
_cell.length_a   1.000
_cell.length_b   1.000
_cell.length_c   1.000
_cell.angle_alpha   90.00
_cell.angle_beta   90.00
_cell.angle_gamma   90.00
#
_symmetry.space_group_name_H-M   'P 1'
#
loop_
_entity.id
_entity.type
_entity.pdbx_description
1 polymer ?
#
loop_
_entity_poly.entity_id
_entity_poly.type
_entity_poly.pdbx_seq_one_letter_code
_entity_poly.pdbx_strand_id
1 'polypeptide(L)'
;MTPQMLEFLNTGGPALWAIAVLSILVMAIVLWKLWRLSLMGAWSAGQAEKMLAARDFTNPKGLRSRFAAEVATARRLPEALAREEVTRLAQRHLAQMRGGLRPLELIVTIAPLIGLLGTVLGMIEAFQALETTGGQADPSVLAGGIW
;
A
#
# COMPACT_ATOMS: atom_id res chain seq x y z
N MET A 1 6.90 -21.44 -9.86
CA MET A 1 8.15 -21.05 -9.20
C MET A 1 9.25 -21.88 -9.82
N THR A 2 10.29 -21.27 -10.38
CA THR A 2 11.45 -22.03 -10.88
C THR A 2 12.17 -22.69 -9.69
N PRO A 3 12.82 -23.86 -9.87
CA PRO A 3 13.49 -24.56 -8.76
C PRO A 3 14.50 -23.68 -8.02
N GLN A 4 15.16 -22.76 -8.73
CA GLN A 4 16.09 -21.77 -8.16
C GLN A 4 15.41 -20.77 -7.18
N MET A 5 14.15 -20.40 -7.41
CA MET A 5 13.42 -19.48 -6.50
C MET A 5 13.02 -20.16 -5.19
N LEU A 6 12.71 -21.47 -5.24
CA LEU A 6 12.38 -22.25 -4.04
C LEU A 6 13.61 -22.48 -3.18
N GLU A 7 14.76 -22.71 -3.81
CA GLU A 7 16.05 -22.85 -3.12
C GLU A 7 16.41 -21.55 -2.39
N PHE A 8 16.32 -20.40 -3.07
CA PHE A 8 16.55 -19.08 -2.46
C PHE A 8 15.61 -18.80 -1.27
N LEU A 9 14.32 -19.14 -1.39
CA LEU A 9 13.35 -18.98 -0.30
C LEU A 9 13.66 -19.86 0.91
N ASN A 10 14.20 -21.06 0.68
CA ASN A 10 14.60 -21.95 1.77
C ASN A 10 15.89 -21.48 2.45
N THR A 11 16.82 -20.84 1.72
CA THR A 11 18.06 -20.27 2.30
C THR A 11 17.76 -19.08 3.22
N GLY A 12 16.85 -18.19 2.84
CA GLY A 12 16.51 -17.00 3.66
C GLY A 12 15.64 -17.27 4.89
N GLY A 13 15.37 -18.54 5.21
CA GLY A 13 14.65 -18.95 6.41
C GLY A 13 13.18 -18.48 6.49
N PRO A 14 12.56 -18.57 7.68
CA PRO A 14 11.14 -18.27 7.86
C PRO A 14 10.79 -16.78 7.65
N ALA A 15 11.75 -15.87 7.88
CA ALA A 15 11.56 -14.44 7.68
C ALA A 15 11.33 -14.09 6.20
N LEU A 16 12.07 -14.71 5.29
CA LEU A 16 11.93 -14.46 3.85
C LEU A 16 10.57 -14.92 3.32
N TRP A 17 10.08 -16.06 3.79
CA TRP A 17 8.71 -16.54 3.52
C TRP A 17 7.64 -15.56 4.01
N ALA A 18 7.80 -15.02 5.22
CA ALA A 18 6.88 -14.03 5.75
C ALA A 18 6.83 -12.76 4.87
N ILE A 19 7.98 -12.25 4.44
CA ILE A 19 8.07 -11.09 3.53
C ILE A 19 7.44 -11.39 2.16
N ALA A 20 7.67 -12.59 1.62
CA ALA A 20 7.07 -12.99 0.35
C ALA A 20 5.53 -12.98 0.40
N VAL A 21 4.94 -13.50 1.49
CA VAL A 21 3.49 -13.45 1.73
C VAL A 21 3.00 -12.01 1.86
N LEU A 22 3.69 -11.19 2.65
CA LEU A 22 3.35 -9.76 2.80
C LEU A 22 3.38 -9.02 1.45
N SER A 23 4.36 -9.31 0.60
CA SER A 23 4.47 -8.73 -0.75
C SER A 23 3.25 -9.06 -1.63
N ILE A 24 2.80 -10.32 -1.62
CA ILE A 24 1.61 -10.75 -2.34
C ILE A 24 0.35 -10.05 -1.80
N LEU A 25 0.22 -9.93 -0.48
CA LEU A 25 -0.91 -9.22 0.14
C LEU A 25 -0.93 -7.74 -0.23
N VAL A 26 0.22 -7.06 -0.20
CA VAL A 26 0.35 -5.67 -0.63
C VAL A 26 -0.07 -5.52 -2.09
N MET A 27 0.46 -6.38 -2.96
CA MET A 27 0.12 -6.37 -4.38
C MET A 27 -1.39 -6.53 -4.60
N ALA A 28 -2.02 -7.49 -3.91
CA ALA A 28 -3.46 -7.71 -3.99
C ALA A 28 -4.26 -6.48 -3.54
N ILE A 29 -3.88 -5.85 -2.42
CA ILE A 29 -4.53 -4.63 -1.91
C ILE A 29 -4.37 -3.46 -2.88
N VAL A 30 -3.17 -3.27 -3.43
CA VAL A 30 -2.87 -2.20 -4.39
C VAL A 30 -3.71 -2.38 -5.66
N LEU A 31 -3.74 -3.57 -6.25
CA LEU A 31 -4.54 -3.86 -7.43
C LEU A 31 -6.03 -3.66 -7.16
N TRP A 32 -6.55 -4.20 -6.06
CA TRP A 32 -7.95 -4.00 -5.65
C TRP A 32 -8.29 -2.52 -5.48
N LYS A 33 -7.39 -1.74 -4.86
CA LYS A 33 -7.60 -0.31 -4.61
C LYS A 33 -7.55 0.51 -5.89
N LEU A 34 -6.59 0.23 -6.79
CA LEU A 34 -6.48 0.87 -8.10
C LEU A 34 -7.70 0.58 -8.96
N TRP A 35 -8.14 -0.68 -8.99
CA TRP A 35 -9.36 -1.09 -9.68
C TRP A 35 -10.57 -0.34 -9.14
N ARG A 36 -10.77 -0.35 -7.82
CA ARG A 36 -11.89 0.35 -7.16
C ARG A 36 -11.88 1.85 -7.45
N LEU A 37 -10.72 2.52 -7.38
CA LEU A 37 -10.59 3.95 -7.67
C LEU A 37 -10.89 4.25 -9.14
N SER A 38 -10.43 3.39 -10.05
CA SER A 38 -10.72 3.50 -11.48
C SER A 38 -12.23 3.36 -11.75
N LEU A 39 -12.90 2.36 -11.16
CA LEU A 39 -14.36 2.19 -11.29
C LEU A 39 -15.16 3.36 -10.71
N MET A 40 -14.66 3.98 -9.63
CA MET A 40 -15.30 5.17 -9.05
C MET A 40 -15.14 6.43 -9.93
N GLY A 41 -14.50 6.34 -11.10
CA GLY A 41 -14.32 7.46 -12.01
C GLY A 41 -13.36 8.51 -11.46
N ALA A 42 -12.38 8.12 -10.62
CA ALA A 42 -11.38 9.05 -10.11
C ALA A 42 -10.54 9.69 -11.23
N TRP A 43 -10.47 9.05 -12.40
CA TRP A 43 -9.79 9.53 -13.60
C TRP A 43 -10.67 10.29 -14.60
N SER A 44 -11.99 10.39 -14.41
CA SER A 44 -12.89 11.12 -15.33
C SER A 44 -12.87 12.64 -15.13
N ALA A 45 -11.68 13.24 -15.02
CA ALA A 45 -11.49 14.68 -14.81
C ALA A 45 -12.24 15.52 -15.85
N GLY A 46 -12.15 15.13 -17.13
CA GLY A 46 -12.81 15.85 -18.22
C GLY A 46 -14.34 15.80 -18.18
N GLN A 47 -14.94 14.86 -17.46
CA GLN A 47 -16.40 14.78 -17.34
C GLN A 47 -16.93 15.75 -16.28
N ALA A 48 -16.22 15.89 -15.16
CA ALA A 48 -16.52 16.88 -14.13
C ALA A 48 -16.34 18.32 -14.65
N GLU A 49 -15.28 18.58 -15.41
CA GLU A 49 -15.04 19.89 -16.03
C GLU A 49 -16.14 20.26 -17.04
N LYS A 50 -16.55 19.32 -17.89
CA LYS A 50 -17.67 19.53 -18.83
C LYS A 50 -18.98 19.85 -18.10
N MET A 51 -19.28 19.17 -16.99
CA MET A 51 -20.48 19.46 -16.19
C MET A 51 -20.44 20.83 -15.52
N LEU A 52 -19.27 21.24 -15.01
CA LEU A 52 -19.07 22.57 -14.44
C LEU A 52 -19.21 23.66 -15.51
N ALA A 53 -18.64 23.44 -16.70
CA ALA A 53 -18.72 24.38 -17.82
C ALA A 53 -20.16 24.50 -18.38
N ALA A 54 -20.88 23.38 -18.50
CA ALA A 54 -22.25 23.35 -18.98
C ALA A 54 -23.29 23.74 -17.90
N ARG A 55 -22.89 23.85 -16.62
CA ARG A 55 -23.78 23.95 -15.44
C ARG A 55 -24.88 22.87 -15.41
N ASP A 56 -24.62 21.74 -16.04
CA ASP A 56 -25.54 20.61 -16.09
C ASP A 56 -25.09 19.54 -15.09
N PHE A 57 -25.88 19.36 -14.04
CA PHE A 57 -25.65 18.40 -12.96
C PHE A 57 -26.66 17.25 -12.96
N THR A 58 -27.41 17.04 -14.04
CA THR A 58 -28.51 16.07 -14.11
C THR A 58 -28.08 14.61 -14.00
N ASN A 59 -26.85 14.26 -14.39
CA ASN A 59 -26.36 12.88 -14.31
C ASN A 59 -24.85 12.77 -13.99
N PRO A 60 -24.43 12.99 -12.73
CA PRO A 60 -23.04 12.93 -12.34
C PRO A 60 -22.51 11.49 -12.37
N LYS A 61 -21.67 11.19 -13.37
CA LYS A 61 -20.97 9.91 -13.53
C LYS A 61 -19.54 9.98 -12.98
N GLY A 62 -19.35 9.36 -11.82
CA GLY A 62 -18.06 9.28 -11.13
C GLY A 62 -17.97 10.20 -9.92
N LEU A 63 -16.94 9.97 -9.11
CA LEU A 63 -16.74 10.64 -7.83
C LEU A 63 -16.55 12.15 -7.98
N ARG A 64 -15.75 12.58 -8.97
CA ARG A 64 -15.45 14.00 -9.22
C ARG A 64 -16.68 14.80 -9.66
N SER A 65 -17.51 14.24 -10.55
CA SER A 65 -18.76 14.88 -10.98
C SER A 65 -19.81 14.93 -9.87
N ARG A 66 -19.87 13.91 -9.00
CA ARG A 66 -20.77 13.91 -7.85
C ARG A 66 -20.37 14.99 -6.85
N PHE A 67 -19.07 15.08 -6.55
CA PHE A 67 -18.53 16.16 -5.74
C PHE A 67 -18.80 17.54 -6.37
N ALA A 68 -18.60 17.70 -7.68
CA ALA A 68 -18.91 18.96 -8.38
C ALA A 68 -20.40 19.35 -8.28
N ALA A 69 -21.31 18.38 -8.39
CA ALA A 69 -22.75 18.60 -8.21
C ALA A 69 -23.09 19.01 -6.77
N GLU A 70 -22.53 18.33 -5.77
CA GLU A 70 -22.72 18.67 -4.35
C GLU A 70 -22.19 20.09 -4.04
N VAL A 71 -21.01 20.45 -4.54
CA VAL A 71 -20.44 21.79 -4.42
C VAL A 71 -21.31 22.85 -5.11
N ALA A 72 -21.88 22.54 -6.28
CA ALA A 72 -22.80 23.44 -6.97
C ALA A 72 -24.09 23.70 -6.17
N THR A 73 -24.59 22.71 -5.42
CA THR A 73 -25.71 22.92 -4.50
C THR A 73 -25.31 23.75 -3.27
N ALA A 74 -24.11 23.53 -2.71
CA ALA A 74 -23.60 24.28 -1.58
C ALA A 74 -23.38 25.78 -1.89
N ARG A 75 -23.10 26.13 -3.16
CA ARG A 75 -23.01 27.53 -3.62
C ARG A 75 -24.30 28.35 -3.48
N ARG A 76 -25.44 27.72 -3.17
CA ARG A 76 -26.71 28.42 -2.88
C ARG A 76 -26.74 29.01 -1.46
N LEU A 77 -25.79 28.64 -0.61
CA LEU A 77 -25.65 29.15 0.76
C LEU A 77 -24.88 30.49 0.77
N PRO A 78 -25.03 31.29 1.84
CA PRO A 78 -24.13 32.41 2.12
C PRO A 78 -22.66 31.96 2.13
N GLU A 79 -21.75 32.82 1.66
CA GLU A 79 -20.35 32.47 1.36
C GLU A 79 -19.62 31.74 2.51
N ALA A 80 -19.82 32.21 3.75
CA ALA A 80 -19.24 31.58 4.94
C ALA A 80 -19.71 30.13 5.13
N LEU A 81 -21.02 29.88 4.99
CA LEU A 81 -21.64 28.57 5.13
C LEU A 81 -21.33 27.66 3.94
N ALA A 82 -21.25 28.21 2.73
CA ALA A 82 -20.86 27.47 1.53
C ALA A 82 -19.43 26.92 1.65
N ARG A 83 -18.50 27.72 2.17
CA ARG A 83 -17.10 27.29 2.36
C ARG A 83 -16.98 26.16 3.38
N GLU A 84 -17.70 26.26 4.48
CA GLU A 84 -17.74 25.22 5.51
C GLU A 84 -18.32 23.90 4.96
N GLU A 85 -19.44 23.99 4.23
CA GLU A 85 -20.10 22.83 3.64
C GLU A 85 -19.22 22.13 2.60
N VAL A 86 -18.57 22.89 1.71
CA VAL A 86 -17.62 22.32 0.73
C VAL A 86 -16.46 21.62 1.43
N THR A 87 -15.94 22.18 2.52
CA THR A 87 -14.86 21.59 3.30
C THR A 87 -15.31 20.27 3.94
N ARG A 88 -16.52 20.25 4.52
CA ARG A 88 -17.14 19.05 5.10
C ARG A 88 -17.32 17.94 4.06
N LEU A 89 -17.83 18.28 2.89
CA LEU A 89 -17.97 17.35 1.77
C LEU A 89 -16.61 16.80 1.33
N ALA A 90 -15.61 17.67 1.13
CA ALA A 90 -14.27 17.27 0.73
C ALA A 90 -13.65 16.29 1.73
N GLN A 91 -13.74 16.57 3.03
CA GLN A 91 -13.25 15.69 4.08
C GLN A 91 -13.96 14.33 4.07
N ARG A 92 -15.28 14.31 3.89
CA ARG A 92 -16.06 13.06 3.81
C ARG A 92 -15.64 12.19 2.63
N HIS A 93 -15.51 12.79 1.45
CA HIS A 93 -15.04 12.08 0.24
C HIS A 93 -13.60 11.58 0.40
N LEU A 94 -12.70 12.39 0.98
CA LEU A 94 -11.32 11.98 1.28
C LEU A 94 -11.27 10.82 2.29
N ALA A 95 -12.07 10.86 3.35
CA ALA A 95 -12.13 9.78 4.33
C ALA A 95 -12.58 8.46 3.70
N GLN A 96 -13.59 8.49 2.82
CA GLN A 96 -14.04 7.32 2.07
C GLN A 96 -12.95 6.78 1.13
N MET A 97 -12.21 7.68 0.46
CA MET A 97 -11.10 7.30 -0.42
C MET A 97 -9.90 6.72 0.35
N ARG A 98 -9.65 7.17 1.58
CA ARG A 98 -8.58 6.62 2.45
C ARG A 98 -8.93 5.24 3.01
N GLY A 99 -10.20 4.85 3.03
CA GLY A 99 -10.64 3.54 3.49
C GLY A 99 -9.91 2.38 2.80
N GLY A 100 -9.40 1.43 3.59
CA GLY A 100 -8.65 0.26 3.11
C GLY A 100 -7.13 0.44 2.98
N LEU A 101 -6.58 1.61 3.35
CA LEU A 101 -5.11 1.82 3.38
C LEU A 101 -4.46 1.41 4.70
N ARG A 102 -5.22 1.28 5.80
CA ARG A 102 -4.69 0.88 7.12
C ARG A 102 -3.85 -0.42 7.09
N PRO A 103 -4.26 -1.49 6.39
CA PRO A 103 -3.42 -2.69 6.31
C PRO A 103 -2.09 -2.43 5.64
N LEU A 104 -2.04 -1.54 4.63
CA LEU A 104 -0.80 -1.18 3.96
C LEU A 104 0.15 -0.42 4.90
N GLU A 105 -0.37 0.50 5.72
CA GLU A 105 0.39 1.21 6.75
C GLU A 105 1.02 0.23 7.76
N LEU A 106 0.25 -0.78 8.19
CA LEU A 106 0.76 -1.82 9.08
C LEU A 106 1.87 -2.64 8.42
N ILE A 107 1.67 -3.09 7.17
CA ILE A 107 2.65 -3.90 6.45
C ILE A 107 3.97 -3.13 6.25
N VAL A 108 3.90 -1.85 5.87
CA VAL A 108 5.08 -0.98 5.71
C VAL A 108 5.86 -0.84 7.03
N THR A 109 5.17 -0.86 8.17
CA THR A 109 5.82 -0.75 9.48
C THR A 109 6.44 -2.07 9.95
N ILE A 110 5.76 -3.20 9.75
CA ILE A 110 6.22 -4.51 10.25
C ILE A 110 7.23 -5.20 9.34
N ALA A 111 7.17 -4.98 8.01
CA ALA A 111 8.03 -5.67 7.07
C ALA A 111 9.54 -5.41 7.30
N PRO A 112 9.99 -4.16 7.59
CA PRO A 112 11.39 -3.91 7.94
C PRO A 112 11.84 -4.61 9.22
N LEU A 113 10.96 -4.71 10.23
CA LEU A 113 11.26 -5.40 11.49
C LEU A 113 11.44 -6.91 11.25
N ILE A 114 10.63 -7.51 10.38
CA ILE A 114 10.76 -8.91 9.97
C ILE A 114 12.07 -9.13 9.19
N GLY A 115 12.43 -8.21 8.30
CA GLY A 115 13.71 -8.28 7.58
C GLY A 115 14.91 -8.21 8.53
N LEU A 116 14.89 -7.26 9.48
CA LEU A 116 15.91 -7.16 10.51
C LEU A 116 16.00 -8.44 11.35
N LEU A 117 14.86 -8.99 11.78
CA LEU A 117 14.82 -10.28 12.49
C LEU A 117 15.49 -11.40 11.67
N GLY A 118 15.21 -11.46 10.36
CA GLY A 118 15.86 -12.42 9.46
C GLY A 118 17.39 -12.30 9.46
N THR A 119 17.92 -11.08 9.38
CA THR A 119 19.38 -10.86 9.44
C THR A 119 19.98 -11.29 10.77
N VAL A 120 19.29 -11.06 11.89
CA VAL A 120 19.73 -11.51 13.23
C VAL A 120 19.73 -13.03 13.33
N LEU A 121 18.69 -13.70 12.82
CA LEU A 121 18.64 -15.16 12.80
C LEU A 121 19.77 -15.77 11.96
N GLY A 122 20.04 -15.22 10.77
CA GLY A 122 21.17 -15.66 9.93
C GLY A 122 22.53 -15.49 10.61
N MET A 123 22.73 -14.38 11.32
CA MET A 123 23.94 -14.19 12.13
C MET A 123 24.05 -15.23 13.26
N ILE A 124 22.95 -15.56 13.94
CA ILE A 124 22.94 -16.59 15.00
C ILE A 124 23.35 -17.95 14.41
N GLU A 125 22.80 -18.33 13.26
CA GLU A 125 23.15 -19.59 12.58
C GLU A 125 24.63 -19.62 12.16
N ALA A 126 25.15 -18.51 11.63
CA ALA A 126 26.57 -18.39 11.27
C ALA A 126 27.50 -18.54 12.50
N PHE A 127 27.14 -17.97 13.66
CA PHE A 127 27.91 -18.13 14.89
C PHE A 127 27.81 -19.53 15.49
N GLN A 128 26.66 -20.20 15.39
CA GLN A 128 26.52 -21.59 15.82
C GLN A 128 27.37 -22.53 14.95
N ALA A 129 27.40 -22.30 13.63
CA ALA A 129 28.27 -23.06 12.72
C ALA A 129 29.75 -22.90 13.09
N LEU A 130 30.19 -21.68 13.41
CA LEU A 130 31.54 -21.40 13.90
C LEU A 130 31.91 -22.19 15.16
N GLU A 131 31.03 -22.18 16.17
CA GLU A 131 31.25 -22.87 17.45
C GLU A 131 31.39 -24.39 17.26
N THR A 132 30.51 -24.99 16.43
CA THR A 132 30.55 -26.43 16.17
C THR A 132 31.80 -26.90 15.42
N THR A 133 32.45 -26.02 14.65
CA THR A 133 33.73 -26.32 13.97
C THR A 133 34.98 -26.11 14.83
N GLY A 134 34.84 -25.82 16.13
CA GLY A 134 35.97 -25.73 17.07
C GLY A 134 36.88 -24.53 16.83
N GLY A 135 36.37 -23.44 16.24
CA GLY A 135 37.11 -22.20 16.01
C GLY A 135 38.03 -22.20 14.78
N GLN A 136 38.08 -23.29 14.01
CA GLN A 136 38.82 -23.41 12.76
C GLN A 136 37.87 -23.31 11.55
N ALA A 137 37.06 -22.25 11.50
CA ALA A 137 36.15 -22.06 10.39
C ALA A 137 36.87 -21.35 9.23
N ASP A 138 36.83 -22.01 8.08
CA ASP A 138 37.21 -21.42 6.79
C ASP A 138 36.29 -20.20 6.53
N PRO A 139 36.82 -18.99 6.27
CA PRO A 139 36.02 -17.77 6.07
C PRO A 139 34.93 -17.89 4.98
N SER A 140 35.09 -18.87 4.08
CA SER A 140 34.13 -19.26 3.05
C SER A 140 32.83 -19.86 3.60
N VAL A 141 32.87 -20.59 4.72
CA VAL A 141 31.68 -21.14 5.41
C VAL A 141 30.90 -20.03 6.13
N LEU A 142 31.64 -19.07 6.70
CA LEU A 142 31.07 -17.87 7.32
C LEU A 142 30.36 -16.95 6.33
N ALA A 143 30.96 -16.75 5.14
CA ALA A 143 30.38 -15.90 4.10
C ALA A 143 29.05 -16.44 3.54
N GLY A 144 28.79 -17.75 3.65
CA GLY A 144 27.54 -18.37 3.20
C GLY A 144 26.33 -18.10 4.10
N GLY A 145 26.54 -17.73 5.38
CA GLY A 145 25.45 -17.47 6.34
C GLY A 145 25.04 -16.00 6.49
N ILE A 146 25.70 -15.07 5.79
CA ILE A 146 25.50 -13.61 5.90
C ILE A 146 24.91 -13.04 4.59
N TRP A 147 23.98 -13.74 3.95
CA TRP A 147 23.26 -13.29 2.76
C TRP A 147 21.75 -13.51 2.89
#